data_AF-A0A967WAK5-F1
#
_entry.id   AF-A0A967WAK5-F1
#
_cell.length_a   1.000
_cell.length_b   1.000
_cell.length_c   1.000
_cell.angle_alpha   90.00
_cell.angle_beta   90.00
_cell.angle_gamma   90.00
#
_symmetry.space_group_name_H-M   'P 1'
#
loop_
_entity.id
_entity.type
_entity.pdbx_description
1 polymer ?
#
loop_
_entity_poly.entity_id
_entity_poly.type
_entity_poly.pdbx_seq_one_letter_code
_entity_poly.pdbx_strand_id
1 'polypeptide(L)'
;WLFDKSDIRTVTKVLMSEHAYQDEALRARLASKGEAVLVEPGSPFVLETSGLQVRVDVTELVYGEDDLPVGSFFSKLTVELVATTKPAGSA
;
A
#
# COMPACT_ATOMS: atom_id res chain seq x y z
N TRP A 1 -5.10 -1.66 5.47
CA TRP A 1 -6.29 -0.79 5.48
C TRP A 1 -6.26 0.03 6.77
N LEU A 2 -6.86 1.22 6.76
CA LEU A 2 -6.98 2.10 7.92
C LEU A 2 -8.47 2.38 8.16
N PHE A 3 -8.90 2.17 9.40
CA PHE A 3 -10.24 2.48 9.87
C PHE A 3 -10.14 3.37 11.10
N ASP A 4 -10.96 4.41 11.13
CA ASP A 4 -11.02 5.40 12.20
C ASP A 4 -12.44 5.39 12.76
N LYS A 5 -12.60 5.23 14.08
CA LYS A 5 -13.95 5.16 14.69
C LYS A 5 -14.76 6.45 14.45
N SER A 6 -14.08 7.58 14.28
CA SER A 6 -14.71 8.88 14.00
C SER A 6 -15.02 9.11 12.52
N ASP A 7 -14.48 8.28 11.63
CA ASP A 7 -14.69 8.31 10.18
C ASP A 7 -15.06 6.91 9.67
N ILE A 8 -16.35 6.70 9.39
CA ILE A 8 -16.86 5.38 9.00
C ILE A 8 -16.28 4.84 7.68
N ARG A 9 -15.48 5.63 6.94
CA ARG A 9 -14.80 5.21 5.72
C ARG A 9 -13.57 4.37 6.06
N THR A 10 -13.39 3.26 5.34
CA THR A 10 -12.16 2.47 5.38
C THR A 10 -11.28 2.88 4.20
N VAL A 11 -10.04 3.26 4.48
CA VAL A 11 -9.03 3.51 3.44
C VAL A 11 -8.23 2.24 3.19
N THR A 12 -8.22 1.78 1.94
CA THR A 12 -7.47 0.58 1.54
C THR A 12 -6.48 0.93 0.44
N LYS A 13 -5.20 0.62 0.69
CA LYS A 13 -4.15 0.57 -0.32
C LYS A 13 -3.87 -0.90 -0.65
N VAL A 14 -3.69 -1.21 -1.92
CA VAL A 14 -3.34 -2.54 -2.42
C VAL A 14 -1.90 -2.47 -2.90
N LEU A 15 -1.02 -3.14 -2.17
CA LEU A 15 0.40 -3.21 -2.46
C LEU A 15 0.62 -4.18 -3.62
N MET A 16 1.19 -3.66 -4.71
CA MET A 16 1.40 -4.40 -5.95
C MET A 16 2.89 -4.56 -6.23
N SER A 17 3.25 -5.75 -6.69
CA SER A 17 4.54 -6.01 -7.31
C SER A 17 4.65 -5.26 -8.64
N GLU A 18 5.86 -5.09 -9.15
CA GLU A 18 6.09 -4.37 -10.41
C GLU A 18 5.29 -4.99 -11.56
N HIS A 19 5.37 -6.32 -11.71
CA HIS A 19 4.63 -7.04 -12.73
C HIS A 19 3.11 -6.86 -12.59
N ALA A 20 2.57 -6.95 -11.36
CA ALA A 20 1.14 -6.78 -11.12
C ALA A 20 0.67 -5.34 -11.37
N TYR A 21 1.54 -4.35 -11.20
CA TYR A 21 1.24 -2.94 -11.45
C TYR A 21 1.32 -2.59 -12.95
N GLN A 22 2.19 -3.26 -13.71
CA GLN A 22 2.36 -3.04 -15.15
C GLN A 22 1.34 -3.81 -16.01
N ASP A 23 0.87 -4.96 -15.55
CA ASP A 23 -0.24 -5.68 -16.19
C ASP A 23 -1.57 -4.97 -15.93
N GLU A 24 -2.17 -4.39 -16.98
CA GLU A 24 -3.39 -3.60 -16.87
C GLU A 24 -4.58 -4.40 -16.32
N ALA A 25 -4.74 -5.65 -16.77
CA ALA A 25 -5.87 -6.49 -16.38
C ALA A 25 -5.73 -6.92 -14.91
N LEU A 26 -4.52 -7.31 -14.50
CA LEU A 26 -4.22 -7.70 -13.12
C LEU A 26 -4.32 -6.50 -12.18
N ARG A 27 -3.75 -5.35 -12.55
CA ARG A 27 -3.88 -4.09 -11.79
C ARG A 27 -5.33 -3.70 -11.62
N ALA A 28 -6.13 -3.68 -12.69
CA ALA A 28 -7.54 -3.33 -12.62
C ALA A 28 -8.33 -4.28 -11.71
N ARG A 29 -8.07 -5.58 -11.81
CA ARG A 29 -8.70 -6.59 -10.95
C ARG A 29 -8.38 -6.35 -9.48
N LEU A 30 -7.11 -6.12 -9.14
CA LEU A 30 -6.66 -5.93 -7.76
C LEU A 30 -7.07 -4.55 -7.21
N ALA A 31 -7.06 -3.51 -8.04
CA ALA A 31 -7.48 -2.16 -7.69
C ALA A 31 -8.98 -2.06 -7.33
N SER A 32 -9.79 -3.07 -7.70
CA SER A 32 -11.17 -3.17 -7.20
C SER A 32 -11.28 -3.28 -5.68
N LYS A 33 -10.18 -3.62 -4.97
CA LYS A 33 -10.12 -3.75 -3.51
C LYS A 33 -9.67 -2.48 -2.80
N GLY A 34 -9.13 -1.51 -3.53
CA GLY A 34 -8.56 -0.29 -2.97
C GLY A 34 -7.56 0.35 -3.93
N GLU A 35 -6.99 1.48 -3.52
CA GLU A 35 -6.03 2.22 -4.35
C GLU A 35 -4.75 1.40 -4.57
N ALA A 36 -4.35 1.23 -5.83
CA ALA A 36 -3.15 0.51 -6.20
C ALA A 36 -1.89 1.31 -5.84
N VAL A 37 -0.95 0.66 -5.15
CA VAL A 37 0.36 1.22 -4.80
C VAL A 37 1.44 0.30 -5.35
N LEU A 38 2.29 0.82 -6.23
CA LEU A 38 3.52 0.14 -6.62
C LEU A 38 4.48 0.14 -5.43
N VAL A 39 4.92 -1.05 -5.01
CA VAL A 39 5.83 -1.21 -3.88
C VAL A 39 7.27 -1.10 -4.36
N GLU A 40 7.96 -0.07 -3.87
CA GLU A 40 9.39 0.14 -4.12
C GLU A 40 10.08 0.64 -2.84
N PRO A 41 11.27 0.10 -2.49
CA PRO A 41 12.07 0.66 -1.41
C PRO A 41 12.35 2.15 -1.64
N GLY A 42 12.18 2.96 -0.59
CA GLY A 42 12.36 4.41 -0.68
C GLY A 42 11.16 5.17 -1.29
N SER A 43 10.06 4.49 -1.61
CA SER A 43 8.80 5.09 -2.04
C SER A 43 7.72 4.98 -0.94
N PRO A 44 7.72 5.88 0.05
CA PRO A 44 6.74 5.83 1.12
C PRO A 44 5.35 6.27 0.65
N PHE A 45 4.33 5.76 1.31
CA PHE A 45 2.93 6.12 1.05
C PHE A 45 2.15 6.31 2.35
N VAL A 46 0.96 6.88 2.25
CA VAL A 46 0.15 7.25 3.41
C VAL A 46 -1.27 6.69 3.28
N LEU A 47 -1.81 6.19 4.40
CA LEU A 47 -3.24 6.00 4.59
C LEU A 47 -3.75 7.11 5.50
N GLU A 48 -4.84 7.75 5.12
CA GLU A 48 -5.32 8.94 5.82
C GLU A 48 -6.84 8.94 5.95
N THR A 49 -7.34 9.11 7.19
CA THR A 49 -8.73 9.40 7.51
C THR A 49 -8.86 10.85 7.97
N SER A 50 -10.04 11.23 8.48
CA SER A 50 -10.20 12.53 9.13
C SER A 50 -9.28 12.72 10.34
N GLY A 51 -9.19 11.72 11.23
CA GLY A 51 -8.49 11.81 12.51
C GLY A 51 -7.16 11.06 12.60
N LEU A 52 -6.84 10.19 11.63
CA LEU A 52 -5.63 9.37 11.64
C LEU A 52 -4.83 9.51 10.36
N GLN A 53 -3.52 9.43 10.49
CA GLN A 53 -2.59 9.26 9.40
C GLN A 53 -1.63 8.12 9.72
N VAL A 54 -1.46 7.19 8.80
CA VAL A 54 -0.44 6.14 8.86
C VAL A 54 0.51 6.33 7.69
N ARG A 55 1.76 6.69 8.00
CA ARG A 55 2.85 6.65 7.03
C ARG A 55 3.40 5.23 6.97
N VAL A 56 3.66 4.77 5.75
CA VAL A 56 4.26 3.48 5.47
C VAL A 56 5.56 3.71 4.71
N ASP A 57 6.66 3.23 5.27
CA ASP A 57 7.97 3.22 4.61
C ASP A 57 8.30 1.76 4.24
N VAL A 58 8.57 1.50 2.96
CA VAL A 58 9.02 0.19 2.48
C VAL A 58 10.53 0.11 2.71
N THR A 59 10.95 -0.70 3.69
CA THR A 59 12.36 -0.81 4.10
C THR A 59 13.07 -1.97 3.44
N GLU A 60 12.33 -3.00 3.02
CA GLU A 60 12.90 -4.14 2.31
C GLU A 60 11.88 -4.75 1.36
N LEU A 61 12.35 -5.11 0.17
CA LEU A 61 11.57 -5.80 -0.86
C LEU A 61 12.47 -6.86 -1.50
N VAL A 62 12.02 -8.10 -1.48
CA VAL A 62 12.65 -9.21 -2.18
C VAL A 62 11.59 -9.89 -3.04
N TYR A 63 11.87 -10.02 -4.33
CA TYR A 63 11.04 -10.79 -5.24
C TYR A 63 11.40 -12.27 -5.15
N GLY A 64 10.43 -13.14 -5.47
CA GLY A 64 10.72 -14.56 -5.65
C GLY A 64 11.43 -14.84 -6.98
N GLU A 65 12.19 -15.93 -7.01
CA GLU A 65 12.98 -16.39 -8.16
C GLU A 65 12.50 -17.78 -8.61
N ASP A 66 11.20 -17.89 -8.90
CA ASP A 66 10.60 -19.10 -9.47
C ASP A 66 10.41 -18.97 -10.99
N ASP A 67 9.87 -20.00 -11.66
CA ASP A 67 9.51 -19.99 -13.09
C ASP A 67 8.33 -19.03 -13.45
N LEU A 68 8.03 -18.07 -12.58
CA LEU A 68 7.03 -17.02 -12.79
C LEU A 68 7.68 -15.77 -13.42
N PRO A 69 6.88 -14.84 -13.97
CA PRO A 69 7.42 -13.58 -14.47
C PRO A 69 8.24 -12.85 -13.40
N VAL A 70 9.35 -12.21 -13.83
CA VAL A 70 10.21 -11.43 -12.94
C VAL A 70 9.39 -10.34 -12.24
N GLY A 71 9.61 -10.16 -10.93
CA GLY A 71 8.90 -9.14 -10.17
C GLY A 71 7.40 -9.45 -9.98
N SER A 72 6.98 -10.71 -10.10
CA SER A 72 5.56 -11.11 -10.00
C SER A 72 5.02 -11.19 -8.58
N PHE A 73 5.82 -11.64 -7.62
CA PHE A 73 5.39 -11.77 -6.22
C PHE A 73 6.53 -11.50 -5.24
N PHE A 74 6.16 -11.07 -4.05
CA PHE A 74 7.10 -10.82 -2.96
C PHE A 74 7.43 -12.15 -2.26
N SER A 75 8.70 -12.50 -2.19
CA SER A 75 9.19 -13.53 -1.26
C SER A 75 9.37 -12.94 0.14
N LYS A 76 9.71 -11.65 0.22
CA LYS A 76 9.74 -10.87 1.46
C LYS A 76 9.35 -9.41 1.18
N LEU A 77 8.54 -8.86 2.06
CA LEU A 77 8.21 -7.44 2.11
C LEU A 77 8.24 -6.98 3.56
N THR A 78 9.11 -6.01 3.86
CA THR A 78 9.19 -5.38 5.18
C THR A 78 8.73 -3.94 5.07
N VAL A 79 7.82 -3.54 5.95
CA VAL A 79 7.29 -2.18 6.03
C VAL A 79 7.37 -1.68 7.46
N GLU A 80 7.71 -0.40 7.59
CA GLU A 80 7.58 0.33 8.85
C GLU A 80 6.30 1.17 8.81
N LEU A 81 5.55 1.18 9.91
CA LEU A 81 4.29 1.88 10.04
C LEU A 81 4.39 2.88 11.18
N VAL A 82 4.17 4.16 10.87
CA VAL A 82 4.08 5.22 11.87
C VAL A 82 2.67 5.78 11.86
N ALA A 83 1.91 5.50 12.93
CA ALA A 83 0.57 5.99 13.12
C ALA A 83 0.58 7.29 13.95
N THR A 84 -0.12 8.31 13.48
CA THR A 84 -0.26 9.60 14.15
C THR A 84 -1.71 10.05 14.14
N THR A 85 -2.10 10.80 15.17
CA THR A 85 -3.39 11.49 15.18
C THR A 85 -3.27 12.80 14.43
N LYS A 86 -4.27 13.11 13.61
CA LYS A 86 -4.42 14.42 12.98
C LYS A 86 -5.23 15.32 13.92
N PRO A 87 -4.77 16.55 14.20
CA PRO A 87 -5.62 17.53 14.86
C PRO A 87 -6.89 17.75 14.02
N ALA A 88 -8.03 17.90 14.69
CA ALA A 88 -9.29 18.14 14.01
C ALA A 88 -9.21 19.48 13.25
N GLY A 89 -9.17 19.40 11.91
CA GLY A 89 -9.17 20.56 11.03
C GLY A 89 -7.79 21.18 10.81
N SER A 90 -7.18 20.83 9.69
CA SER A 90 -6.39 21.78 8.91
C SER A 90 -6.87 21.58 7.48
N ALA A 91 -7.74 22.50 7.06
CA ALA A 91 -8.26 22.60 5.71
C ALA A 91 -7.14 22.95 4.72
#